data_AF-A0A9N7NHR6-F1
#
_entry.id   AF-A0A9N7NHR6-F1
#
_cell.length_a   1.000
_cell.length_b   1.000
_cell.length_c   1.000
_cell.angle_alpha   90.00
_cell.angle_beta   90.00
_cell.angle_gamma   90.00
#
_symmetry.space_group_name_H-M   'P 1'
#
loop_
_entity.id
_entity.type
_entity.pdbx_description
1 polymer ?
#
loop_
_entity_poly.entity_id
_entity_poly.type
_entity_poly.pdbx_seq_one_letter_code
_entity_poly.pdbx_strand_id
1 'polypeptide(L)'
;MMRWWISSLQLAELFVSSMVHLGYGFYIFSTALAGDLSQAIGDWIFRPSPAGGLKREGSDRSTGVDDLPPIVLVHGIFGFGKGRLGGLSYFGGAEKKDDRVLVPDLGSLTSIYDRARELFYYLKGGQVDYGEEHSKSCGHSQFGRIYEQDFTLFRRRRTPP
;
A
#
# COMPACT_ATOMS: atom_id res chain seq x y z
N MET A 1 17.68 38.07 35.88
CA MET A 1 18.63 37.72 34.80
C MET A 1 18.94 36.21 34.74
N MET A 2 19.45 35.57 35.81
CA MET A 2 19.88 34.15 35.76
C MET A 2 18.80 33.13 35.33
N ARG A 3 17.54 33.30 35.75
CA ARG A 3 16.44 32.40 35.34
C ARG A 3 16.24 32.33 33.82
N TRP A 4 16.37 33.46 33.13
CA TRP A 4 16.22 33.54 31.67
C TRP A 4 17.38 32.85 30.95
N TRP A 5 18.60 32.97 31.47
CA TRP A 5 19.77 32.29 30.93
C TRP A 5 19.66 30.76 31.05
N ILE A 6 19.17 30.27 32.19
CA ILE A 6 18.96 28.83 32.41
C ILE A 6 17.87 28.29 31.48
N SER A 7 16.75 29.01 31.32
CA SER A 7 15.69 28.61 30.39
C SER A 7 16.15 28.59 28.93
N SER A 8 16.99 29.55 28.51
CA SER A 8 17.56 29.55 27.15
C SER A 8 18.47 28.33 26.90
N LEU A 9 19.27 27.92 27.89
CA LEU A 9 20.10 26.73 27.80
C LEU A 9 19.26 25.45 27.70
N GLN A 10 18.17 25.35 28.48
CA GLN A 10 17.25 24.22 28.43
C GLN A 10 16.51 24.11 27.09
N LEU A 11 16.11 25.23 26.49
CA LEU A 11 15.51 25.26 25.15
C LEU A 11 16.51 24.83 24.07
N ALA A 12 17.76 25.27 24.19
CA ALA A 12 18.82 24.85 23.28
C ALA A 12 19.09 23.33 23.39
N GLU A 13 19.12 22.79 24.60
CA GLU A 13 19.26 21.35 24.85
C GLU A 13 18.09 20.55 24.27
N LEU A 14 16.86 21.00 24.48
CA LEU A 14 15.65 20.38 23.92
C LEU A 14 15.68 20.42 22.38
N PHE A 15 16.10 21.54 21.80
CA PHE A 15 16.20 21.70 20.36
C PHE A 15 17.25 20.75 19.76
N VAL A 16 18.46 20.71 20.34
CA VAL A 16 19.53 19.80 19.88
C VAL A 16 19.10 18.35 20.05
N SER A 17 18.50 17.98 21.19
CA SER A 17 17.98 16.64 21.42
C SER A 17 16.91 16.26 20.40
N SER A 18 15.93 17.14 20.15
CA SER A 18 14.91 16.93 19.12
C SER A 18 15.51 16.76 17.73
N MET A 19 16.48 17.61 17.36
CA MET A 19 17.13 17.56 16.05
C MET A 19 17.93 16.26 15.85
N VAL A 20 18.59 15.77 16.91
CA VAL A 20 19.29 14.47 16.89
C VAL A 20 18.31 13.31 16.74
N HIS A 21 17.21 13.29 17.49
CA HIS A 21 16.22 12.21 17.41
C HIS A 21 15.47 12.21 16.07
N LEU A 22 15.12 13.39 15.54
CA LEU A 22 14.54 13.53 14.21
C LEU A 22 15.52 13.12 13.12
N GLY A 23 16.78 13.53 13.22
CA GLY A 23 17.83 13.13 12.28
C GLY A 23 18.08 11.62 12.30
N TYR A 24 18.13 11.01 13.49
CA TYR A 24 18.30 9.57 13.63
C TYR A 24 17.08 8.79 13.13
N GLY A 25 15.87 9.23 13.48
CA GLY A 25 14.63 8.66 12.95
C GLY A 25 14.55 8.75 11.43
N PHE A 26 14.90 9.92 10.86
CA PHE A 26 14.96 10.13 9.43
C PHE A 26 16.06 9.29 8.77
N TYR A 27 17.21 9.08 9.43
CA TYR A 27 18.29 8.23 8.94
C TYR A 27 17.87 6.75 8.88
N ILE A 28 17.25 6.22 9.93
CA ILE A 28 16.73 4.84 9.92
C ILE A 28 15.62 4.69 8.88
N PHE A 29 14.70 5.65 8.80
CA PHE A 29 13.66 5.66 7.78
C PHE A 29 14.24 5.73 6.37
N SER A 30 15.21 6.61 6.13
CA SER A 30 15.85 6.80 4.83
C SER A 30 16.72 5.62 4.44
N THR A 31 17.41 4.96 5.37
CA THR A 31 18.19 3.75 5.07
C THR A 31 17.30 2.55 4.75
N ALA A 32 16.18 2.39 5.46
CA ALA A 32 15.16 1.40 5.11
C ALA A 32 14.54 1.70 3.73
N LEU A 33 14.23 2.96 3.44
CA LEU A 33 13.61 3.36 2.18
C LEU A 33 14.62 3.40 1.01
N ALA A 34 15.90 3.68 1.26
CA ALA A 34 16.92 3.83 0.21
C ALA A 34 17.19 2.51 -0.53
N GLY A 35 17.09 1.37 0.14
CA GLY A 35 17.20 0.06 -0.51
C GLY A 35 16.11 -0.13 -1.57
N ASP A 36 14.85 0.15 -1.18
CA ASP A 36 13.69 0.00 -2.05
C ASP A 36 13.63 1.10 -3.13
N LEU A 37 14.00 2.33 -2.79
CA LEU A 37 14.05 3.47 -3.70
C LEU A 37 15.21 3.36 -4.71
N SER A 38 16.37 2.81 -4.32
CA SER A 38 17.50 2.61 -5.23
C SER A 38 17.21 1.53 -6.27
N GLN A 39 16.48 0.47 -5.92
CA GLN A 39 16.01 -0.52 -6.90
C GLN A 39 14.96 0.10 -7.83
N ALA A 40 14.04 0.91 -7.29
CA ALA A 40 13.05 1.66 -8.07
C ALA A 40 13.68 2.56 -9.14
N ILE A 41 14.65 3.38 -8.70
CA ILE A 41 15.28 4.40 -9.51
C ILE A 41 16.27 3.74 -10.49
N GLY A 42 16.94 2.66 -10.08
CA GLY A 42 17.78 1.86 -10.97
C GLY A 42 17.00 1.27 -12.15
N ASP A 43 15.83 0.68 -11.89
CA ASP A 43 14.97 0.14 -12.94
C ASP A 43 14.37 1.24 -13.84
N TRP A 44 14.13 2.45 -13.29
CA TRP A 44 13.63 3.60 -14.03
C TRP A 44 14.69 4.29 -14.90
N ILE A 45 15.93 4.44 -14.39
CA ILE A 45 17.02 5.14 -15.08
C ILE A 45 17.70 4.25 -16.13
N PHE A 46 17.88 2.95 -15.86
CA PHE A 46 18.61 2.06 -16.78
C PHE A 46 17.72 1.39 -17.84
N ARG A 47 16.40 1.66 -17.86
CA ARG A 47 15.51 1.25 -18.96
C ARG A 47 15.03 2.46 -19.77
N PRO A 48 15.78 2.94 -20.79
CA PRO A 48 15.14 3.68 -21.86
C PRO A 48 14.20 2.71 -22.59
N SER A 49 12.93 3.11 -22.70
CA SER A 49 11.86 2.40 -23.40
C SER A 49 12.32 1.72 -24.69
N PRO A 50 11.82 0.50 -24.98
CA PRO A 50 11.42 0.19 -26.33
C PRO A 50 9.89 0.15 -26.37
N ALA A 51 9.33 1.01 -27.22
CA ALA A 51 8.08 0.70 -27.87
C ALA A 51 8.19 -0.72 -28.45
N GLY A 52 7.34 -1.65 -28.00
CA GLY A 52 7.37 -3.03 -28.46
C GLY A 52 6.60 -3.94 -27.54
N GLY A 53 5.35 -4.24 -27.92
CA GLY A 53 4.52 -5.22 -27.24
C GLY A 53 5.26 -6.54 -27.09
N LEU A 54 5.28 -7.09 -25.88
CA LEU A 54 5.84 -8.40 -25.61
C LEU A 54 4.87 -9.22 -24.75
N LYS A 55 4.30 -10.19 -25.46
CA LYS A 55 3.67 -11.44 -25.06
C LYS A 55 3.63 -11.74 -23.56
N ARG A 56 2.39 -11.92 -23.09
CA ARG A 56 2.02 -12.86 -22.03
C ARG A 56 2.66 -14.23 -22.33
N GLU A 57 3.66 -14.61 -21.55
CA GLU A 57 4.14 -15.99 -21.53
C GLU A 57 3.48 -16.66 -20.32
N GLY A 58 2.38 -17.35 -20.61
CA GLY A 58 1.69 -18.18 -19.64
C GLY A 58 2.58 -19.35 -19.26
N SER A 59 3.07 -19.35 -18.03
CA SER A 59 3.58 -20.56 -17.38
C SER A 59 2.39 -21.32 -16.83
N ASP A 60 1.70 -22.06 -17.70
CA ASP A 60 0.82 -23.16 -17.31
C ASP A 60 1.67 -24.23 -16.59
N ARG A 61 1.75 -24.15 -15.26
CA ARG A 61 2.00 -25.31 -14.42
C ARG A 61 0.71 -25.67 -13.70
N SER A 62 -0.09 -26.45 -14.41
CA SER A 62 -1.21 -27.22 -13.89
C SER A 62 -0.67 -28.31 -12.95
N THR A 63 -0.49 -27.98 -11.67
CA THR A 63 -0.32 -28.97 -10.62
C THR A 63 -1.37 -28.78 -9.54
N GLY A 64 -2.64 -29.09 -9.83
CA GLY A 64 -3.67 -29.39 -8.82
C GLY A 64 -3.79 -28.44 -7.63
N VAL A 65 -3.74 -27.11 -7.85
CA VAL A 65 -3.92 -26.10 -6.79
C VAL A 65 -5.15 -25.22 -7.03
N ASP A 66 -6.20 -25.78 -7.65
CA ASP A 66 -7.45 -25.07 -7.95
C ASP A 66 -8.35 -24.85 -6.72
N ASP A 67 -8.03 -25.46 -5.57
CA ASP A 67 -8.82 -25.42 -4.33
C ASP A 67 -8.33 -24.42 -3.25
N LEU A 68 -7.12 -23.86 -3.39
CA LEU A 68 -6.59 -22.94 -2.39
C LEU A 68 -7.27 -21.57 -2.49
N PRO A 69 -7.65 -20.94 -1.36
CA PRO A 69 -8.25 -19.62 -1.36
C PRO A 69 -7.27 -18.56 -1.91
N PRO A 70 -7.76 -17.52 -2.59
CA PRO A 70 -6.91 -16.44 -3.08
C PRO A 70 -6.25 -15.70 -1.90
N ILE A 71 -5.02 -15.24 -2.11
CA ILE A 71 -4.27 -14.50 -1.10
C ILE A 71 -4.45 -13.00 -1.37
N VAL A 72 -4.82 -12.24 -0.34
CA VAL A 72 -5.01 -10.80 -0.44
C VAL A 72 -3.93 -10.11 0.38
N LEU A 73 -3.07 -9.35 -0.29
CA LEU A 73 -1.98 -8.61 0.34
C LEU A 73 -2.41 -7.17 0.62
N VAL A 74 -2.60 -6.86 1.90
CA VAL A 74 -3.06 -5.55 2.36
C VAL A 74 -1.87 -4.75 2.89
N HIS A 75 -1.55 -3.62 2.26
CA HIS A 75 -0.39 -2.82 2.61
C HIS A 75 -0.57 -2.06 3.93
N GLY A 76 0.52 -1.57 4.54
CA GLY A 76 0.47 -0.79 5.78
C GLY A 76 0.34 0.72 5.57
N ILE A 77 0.72 1.49 6.60
CA ILE A 77 0.92 2.94 6.51
C ILE A 77 2.03 3.23 5.48
N PHE A 78 1.85 4.27 4.66
CA PHE A 78 2.74 4.59 3.51
C PHE A 78 2.85 3.48 2.44
N GLY A 79 2.03 2.44 2.51
CA GLY A 79 2.01 1.40 1.48
C GLY A 79 1.32 1.83 0.20
N PHE A 80 1.65 1.18 -0.91
CA PHE A 80 1.13 1.51 -2.23
C PHE A 80 0.68 0.25 -2.97
N GLY A 81 -0.44 0.35 -3.69
CA GLY A 81 -0.90 -0.72 -4.57
C GLY A 81 -0.06 -0.85 -5.84
N LYS A 82 -0.29 -1.95 -6.57
CA LYS A 82 0.39 -2.30 -7.82
C LYS A 82 0.31 -1.15 -8.83
N GLY A 83 1.47 -0.62 -9.25
CA GLY A 83 1.58 0.35 -10.35
C GLY A 83 1.44 1.83 -9.99
N ARG A 84 1.24 2.19 -8.72
CA ARG A 84 1.07 3.61 -8.32
C ARG A 84 2.38 4.43 -8.28
N LEU A 85 3.52 3.75 -8.09
CA LEU A 85 4.87 4.32 -8.04
C LEU A 85 5.75 3.75 -9.17
N GLY A 86 5.31 3.91 -10.43
CA GLY A 86 6.17 3.61 -11.59
C GLY A 86 6.59 2.14 -11.76
N GLY A 87 5.89 1.20 -11.13
CA GLY A 87 6.20 -0.24 -11.22
C GLY A 87 6.83 -0.85 -9.96
N LEU A 88 7.03 -0.05 -8.91
CA LEU A 88 7.40 -0.54 -7.59
C LEU A 88 6.31 -1.42 -6.98
N SER A 89 6.75 -2.51 -6.34
CA SER A 89 5.92 -3.40 -5.54
C SER A 89 6.18 -3.15 -4.06
N TYR A 90 5.14 -2.80 -3.31
CA TYR A 90 5.24 -2.65 -1.85
C TYR A 90 5.60 -3.98 -1.16
N PHE A 91 5.24 -5.10 -1.79
CA PHE A 91 5.50 -6.45 -1.29
C PHE A 91 6.72 -7.12 -1.95
N GLY A 92 7.69 -6.33 -2.45
CA GLY A 92 8.95 -6.87 -2.99
C GLY A 92 8.77 -7.81 -4.20
N GLY A 93 7.71 -7.62 -4.98
CA GLY A 93 7.40 -8.39 -6.18
C GLY A 93 6.57 -9.66 -5.95
N ALA A 94 6.08 -9.91 -4.72
CA ALA A 94 5.23 -11.07 -4.41
C ALA A 94 3.94 -11.09 -5.27
N GLU A 95 3.44 -9.92 -5.64
CA GLU A 95 2.27 -9.69 -6.51
C GLU A 95 2.45 -10.09 -7.99
N LYS A 96 3.68 -10.44 -8.40
CA LYS A 96 4.00 -10.89 -9.76
C LYS A 96 4.29 -12.40 -9.83
N LYS A 97 4.34 -13.09 -8.68
CA LYS A 97 4.71 -14.51 -8.60
C LYS A 97 3.53 -15.45 -8.86
N ASP A 98 2.30 -14.99 -8.69
CA ASP A 98 1.11 -15.83 -8.84
C ASP A 98 -0.11 -14.96 -9.19
N ASP A 99 -0.91 -15.39 -10.17
CA ASP A 99 -2.14 -14.70 -10.60
C ASP A 99 -3.26 -14.74 -9.54
N ARG A 100 -3.10 -15.54 -8.48
CA ARG A 100 -4.03 -15.65 -7.35
C ARG A 100 -3.82 -14.60 -6.25
N VAL A 101 -2.79 -13.76 -6.37
CA VAL A 101 -2.46 -12.74 -5.38
C VAL A 101 -3.11 -11.41 -5.74
N LEU A 102 -4.08 -10.99 -4.93
CA LEU A 102 -4.74 -9.69 -5.04
C LEU A 102 -4.02 -8.64 -4.19
N VAL A 103 -3.74 -7.47 -4.76
CA VAL A 103 -3.13 -6.35 -4.05
C VAL A 103 -4.06 -5.13 -4.12
N PRO A 104 -5.01 -5.01 -3.18
CA PRO A 104 -5.87 -3.84 -3.09
C PRO A 104 -5.06 -2.58 -2.76
N ASP A 105 -5.35 -1.50 -3.49
CA ASP A 105 -4.85 -0.15 -3.21
C ASP A 105 -5.83 0.57 -2.27
N LEU A 106 -5.58 0.47 -0.97
CA LEU A 106 -6.41 1.03 0.10
C LEU A 106 -5.68 2.24 0.66
N GLY A 107 -6.13 3.47 0.43
CA GLY A 107 -5.33 4.70 0.65
C GLY A 107 -4.27 4.65 1.78
N SER A 108 -3.03 5.03 1.47
CA SER A 108 -1.86 4.85 2.37
C SER A 108 -1.93 5.59 3.71
N LEU A 109 -2.80 6.60 3.78
CA LEU A 109 -2.99 7.50 4.92
C LEU A 109 -4.45 7.57 5.38
N THR A 110 -5.33 6.68 4.90
CA THR A 110 -6.73 6.66 5.32
C THR A 110 -6.92 5.94 6.65
N SER A 111 -8.03 6.22 7.34
CA SER A 111 -8.34 5.62 8.63
C SER A 111 -8.45 4.09 8.51
N ILE A 112 -8.17 3.35 9.59
CA ILE A 112 -8.33 1.88 9.59
C ILE A 112 -9.78 1.49 9.24
N TYR A 113 -10.74 2.30 9.68
CA TYR A 113 -12.16 2.11 9.39
C TYR A 113 -12.45 2.23 7.89
N ASP A 114 -11.97 3.31 7.24
CA ASP A 114 -12.17 3.51 5.80
C ASP A 114 -11.46 2.44 4.99
N ARG A 115 -10.25 2.04 5.41
CA ARG A 115 -9.50 0.97 4.77
C ARG A 115 -10.21 -0.37 4.85
N ALA A 116 -10.86 -0.69 5.98
CA ALA A 116 -11.65 -1.90 6.11
C ALA A 116 -12.88 -1.90 5.20
N ARG A 117 -13.56 -0.75 5.06
CA ARG A 117 -14.68 -0.58 4.12
C ARG A 117 -14.22 -0.74 2.68
N GLU A 118 -13.16 -0.05 2.29
CA GLU A 118 -12.57 -0.17 0.95
C GLU A 118 -12.19 -1.62 0.62
N LEU A 119 -11.55 -2.34 1.56
CA LEU A 119 -11.19 -3.74 1.39
C LEU A 119 -12.43 -4.64 1.22
N PHE A 120 -13.47 -4.40 2.02
CA PHE A 120 -14.70 -5.19 1.94
C PHE A 120 -15.35 -5.05 0.55
N TYR A 121 -15.49 -3.83 0.04
CA TYR A 121 -16.07 -3.59 -1.27
C TYR A 121 -15.11 -3.95 -2.41
N TYR A 122 -13.81 -3.94 -2.19
CA TYR A 122 -12.85 -4.48 -3.15
C TYR A 122 -13.05 -5.99 -3.36
N LEU A 123 -13.32 -6.74 -2.28
CA LEU A 123 -13.52 -8.19 -2.35
C LEU A 123 -14.94 -8.58 -2.79
N LYS A 124 -15.95 -7.86 -2.27
CA LYS A 124 -17.35 -8.10 -2.59
C LYS A 124 -17.74 -7.54 -3.96
N GLY A 125 -17.09 -6.47 -4.40
CA GLY A 125 -17.56 -5.59 -5.46
C GLY A 125 -18.69 -4.67 -5.01
N GLY A 126 -18.84 -3.57 -5.74
CA GLY A 126 -19.82 -2.51 -5.50
C GLY A 126 -19.18 -1.17 -5.14
N GLN A 127 -20.03 -0.19 -4.84
CA GLN A 127 -19.61 1.14 -4.40
C GLN A 127 -19.27 1.12 -2.91
N VAL A 128 -18.10 1.65 -2.55
CA VAL A 128 -17.68 1.80 -1.16
C VAL A 128 -18.64 2.75 -0.44
N ASP A 129 -19.21 2.29 0.66
CA ASP A 129 -20.00 3.09 1.61
C ASP A 129 -19.29 3.10 2.97
N TYR A 130 -18.76 4.27 3.33
CA TYR A 130 -18.13 4.54 4.61
C TYR A 130 -19.16 4.70 5.75
N GLY A 131 -20.43 4.95 5.41
CA GLY A 131 -21.51 5.15 6.36
C GLY A 131 -21.75 6.62 6.68
N GLU A 132 -23.02 7.01 6.70
CA GLU A 132 -23.47 8.39 6.86
C GLU A 132 -22.98 9.05 8.16
N GLU A 133 -23.09 8.34 9.29
CA GLU A 133 -22.66 8.84 10.60
C GLU A 133 -21.13 9.05 10.66
N HIS A 134 -20.36 8.09 10.17
CA HIS A 134 -18.91 8.17 10.15
C HIS A 134 -18.45 9.35 9.29
N SER A 135 -18.99 9.46 8.08
CA SER A 135 -18.67 10.53 7.14
C SER A 135 -19.03 11.92 7.65
N LYS A 136 -20.16 12.05 8.36
CA LYS A 136 -20.51 13.31 9.04
C LYS A 136 -19.55 13.65 10.17
N SER A 137 -19.16 12.65 10.97
CA SER A 137 -18.27 12.85 12.12
C SER A 137 -16.81 13.16 11.71
N CYS A 138 -16.31 12.52 10.66
CA CYS A 138 -14.95 12.65 10.17
C CYS A 138 -14.80 13.67 9.03
N GLY A 139 -15.91 14.22 8.53
CA GLY A 139 -15.92 15.30 7.53
C GLY A 139 -15.47 14.87 6.14
N HIS A 140 -15.78 13.65 5.71
CA HIS A 140 -15.49 13.15 4.36
C HIS A 140 -16.74 12.62 3.64
N SER A 141 -16.62 12.37 2.34
CA SER A 141 -17.71 11.78 1.54
C SER A 141 -18.10 10.41 2.07
N GLN A 142 -19.42 10.12 2.08
CA GLN A 142 -19.98 8.81 2.42
C GLN A 142 -19.64 7.74 1.39
N PHE A 143 -19.63 8.12 0.12
CA PHE A 143 -19.39 7.18 -0.96
C PHE A 143 -17.98 7.34 -1.51
N GLY A 144 -17.31 6.20 -1.69
CA GLY A 144 -15.96 6.08 -2.23
C GLY A 144 -15.94 5.52 -3.65
N ARG A 145 -14.84 4.82 -3.97
CA ARG A 145 -14.63 4.19 -5.28
C ARG A 145 -15.64 3.09 -5.55
N ILE A 146 -15.86 2.78 -6.82
CA ILE A 146 -16.63 1.62 -7.26
C ILE A 146 -15.63 0.54 -7.64
N TYR A 147 -15.77 -0.62 -7.05
CA TYR A 147 -14.99 -1.80 -7.39
C TYR A 147 -15.84 -2.75 -8.20
N GLU A 148 -15.37 -3.13 -9.38
CA GLU A 148 -16.00 -4.19 -10.16
C GLU A 148 -15.68 -5.53 -9.52
N GLN A 149 -16.71 -6.37 -9.35
CA GLN A 149 -16.49 -7.72 -8.86
C GLN A 149 -15.95 -8.57 -10.01
N ASP A 150 -14.66 -8.89 -9.99
CA ASP A 150 -14.11 -9.92 -10.88
C ASP A 150 -14.70 -11.27 -10.48
N PHE A 151 -15.79 -11.64 -11.17
CA PHE A 151 -16.63 -12.82 -10.94
C PHE A 151 -15.88 -14.17 -11.02
N THR A 152 -14.60 -14.16 -11.40
CA THR A 152 -13.80 -15.33 -11.70
C THR A 152 -13.18 -15.98 -10.46
N LEU A 153 -12.84 -15.20 -9.42
CA LEU A 153 -12.12 -15.74 -8.25
C LEU A 153 -13.02 -16.33 -7.16
N PHE A 154 -14.26 -15.87 -7.02
CA PHE A 154 -15.14 -16.33 -5.93
C PHE A 154 -16.21 -17.37 -6.36
N ARG A 155 -16.46 -17.51 -7.67
CA ARG A 155 -17.52 -18.41 -8.19
C ARG A 155 -17.12 -19.88 -8.26
N ARG A 156 -15.82 -20.24 -8.23
CA ARG A 156 -15.39 -21.65 -8.29
C ARG A 156 -15.77 -22.49 -7.06
N ARG A 157 -16.31 -21.90 -5.99
CA ARG A 157 -16.79 -22.63 -4.79
C ARG A 157 -18.31 -22.83 -4.71
N ARG A 158 -19.08 -22.50 -5.76
CA ARG A 158 -20.56 -22.68 -5.78
C ARG A 158 -21.06 -23.61 -6.89
N THR A 159 -20.34 -24.68 -7.20
CA THR A 159 -20.93 -25.83 -7.89
C THR A 159 -21.27 -26.88 -6.83
N PRO A 160 -22.55 -27.14 -6.54
CA PRO A 160 -22.91 -28.29 -5.70
C PRO A 160 -22.59 -29.61 -6.44
N PRO A 161 -22.37 -30.71 -5.72
CA PRO A 161 -22.19 -32.05 -6.31
C PRO A 161 -23.43 -32.53 -7.06
#